data_AF-A0A6A8DP58-F1
#
_entry.id   AF-A0A6A8DP58-F1
#
_cell.length_a   1.000
_cell.length_b   1.000
_cell.length_c   1.000
_cell.angle_alpha   90.00
_cell.angle_beta   90.00
_cell.angle_gamma   90.00
#
_symmetry.space_group_name_H-M   'P 1'
#
loop_
_entity.id
_entity.type
_entity.pdbx_description
1 polymer ?
#
loop_
_entity_poly.entity_id
_entity_poly.type
_entity_poly.pdbx_seq_one_letter_code
_entity_poly.pdbx_strand_id
1 'polypeptide(L)' 'MDIETNNIKNKIADYSRFLITLLILSIYFYLGMIINIFLAPTGKENILIGLLLASLMTAGWFTILLKKWQSQLNELLES' A
#
# COMPACT_ATOMS: atom_id res chain seq x y z
N MET A 1 15.17 -26.48 -8.24
CA MET A 1 14.61 -25.17 -7.84
C MET A 1 13.24 -25.44 -7.27
N ASP A 2 13.10 -25.33 -5.96
CA ASP A 2 11.93 -25.78 -5.21
C ASP A 2 10.66 -24.99 -5.53
N ILE A 3 9.55 -25.74 -5.58
CA ILE A 3 8.20 -25.24 -5.89
C ILE A 3 7.77 -24.19 -4.85
N GLU A 4 8.17 -24.36 -3.59
CA GLU A 4 7.91 -23.40 -2.52
C GLU A 4 8.55 -22.04 -2.79
N THR A 5 9.82 -22.00 -3.18
CA THR A 5 10.53 -20.73 -3.45
C THR A 5 9.85 -19.92 -4.55
N ASN A 6 9.42 -20.58 -5.63
CA ASN A 6 8.68 -19.92 -6.72
C ASN A 6 7.32 -19.39 -6.25
N ASN A 7 6.63 -20.12 -5.37
CA ASN A 7 5.34 -19.69 -4.84
C ASN A 7 5.46 -18.44 -3.98
N ILE A 8 6.45 -18.37 -3.09
CA ILE A 8 6.64 -17.18 -2.25
C ILE A 8 7.11 -15.99 -3.12
N LYS A 9 7.96 -16.23 -4.12
CA LYS A 9 8.40 -15.18 -5.06
C LYS A 9 7.25 -14.57 -5.85
N ASN A 10 6.32 -15.39 -6.34
CA ASN A 10 5.09 -14.90 -6.98
C ASN A 10 4.22 -14.11 -6.00
N LYS A 11 4.07 -14.60 -4.76
CA LYS A 11 3.32 -13.89 -3.72
C LYS A 11 3.90 -12.51 -3.44
N ILE A 12 5.23 -12.37 -3.36
CA ILE A 12 5.89 -11.07 -3.21
C ILE A 12 5.62 -10.16 -4.41
N ALA A 13 5.68 -10.69 -5.64
CA ALA A 13 5.42 -9.91 -6.84
C ALA A 13 3.99 -9.34 -6.86
N ASP A 14 2.99 -10.13 -6.43
CA ASP A 14 1.61 -9.68 -6.32
C ASP A 14 1.44 -8.60 -5.24
N TYR A 15 2.05 -8.77 -4.08
CA TYR A 15 2.04 -7.76 -3.01
C TYR A 15 2.74 -6.46 -3.42
N SER A 16 3.82 -6.54 -4.19
CA SER A 16 4.52 -5.38 -4.74
C SER A 16 3.62 -4.61 -5.71
N ARG A 17 2.94 -5.31 -6.63
CA ARG A 17 1.96 -4.70 -7.54
C ARG A 17 0.82 -4.03 -6.77
N PHE A 18 0.30 -4.69 -5.75
CA PHE A 18 -0.74 -4.14 -4.89
C PHE A 18 -0.29 -2.85 -4.19
N LEU A 19 0.94 -2.79 -3.68
CA LEU A 19 1.50 -1.56 -3.09
C LEU A 19 1.61 -0.42 -4.10
N ILE A 20 2.03 -0.70 -5.34
CA ILE A 20 2.10 0.32 -6.40
C ILE A 20 0.70 0.87 -6.69
N THR A 21 -0.32 0.02 -6.78
CA THR A 21 -1.71 0.46 -6.95
C THR A 21 -2.18 1.31 -5.77
N LEU A 22 -1.84 0.93 -4.54
CA LEU A 22 -2.21 1.67 -3.33
C LEU A 22 -1.50 3.03 -3.25
N LEU A 23 -0.25 3.10 -3.73
CA LEU A 23 0.51 4.34 -3.84
C LEU A 23 -0.14 5.29 -4.85
N ILE A 24 -0.51 4.78 -6.03
CA ILE A 24 -1.23 5.55 -7.05
C ILE A 24 -2.58 6.04 -6.50
N LEU A 25 -3.33 5.18 -5.82
CA LEU A 25 -4.60 5.54 -5.18
C LEU A 25 -4.41 6.66 -4.14
N SER A 26 -3.34 6.60 -3.34
CA SER A 26 -2.99 7.64 -2.36
C SER A 26 -2.72 8.98 -3.04
N ILE A 27 -2.05 8.98 -4.20
CA ILE A 27 -1.81 10.20 -5.00
C ILE A 27 -3.14 10.78 -5.51
N TYR A 28 -4.07 9.95 -5.97
CA TYR A 28 -5.41 10.40 -6.37
C TYR A 28 -6.20 11.01 -5.21
N PHE A 29 -6.12 10.43 -4.01
CA PHE A 29 -6.74 11.04 -2.83
C PHE A 29 -6.09 12.36 -2.44
N TYR A 30 -4.77 12.48 -2.55
CA TYR A 30 -4.07 13.74 -2.30
C TYR A 30 -4.49 14.84 -3.29
N LEU A 31 -4.57 14.52 -4.59
CA LEU A 31 -5.09 15.44 -5.61
C LEU A 31 -6.55 15.81 -5.36
N GLY A 32 -7.39 14.84 -5.01
CA GLY A 32 -8.79 15.07 -4.65
C GLY A 32 -8.93 16.01 -3.44
N MET A 33 -8.01 15.92 -2.47
CA MET A 33 -7.95 16.83 -1.33
C MET A 33 -7.56 18.25 -1.75
N ILE A 34 -6.53 18.41 -2.58
CA ILE A 34 -6.14 19.72 -3.12
C ILE A 34 -7.31 20.36 -3.86
N ILE A 35 -8.01 19.60 -4.71
CA ILE A 35 -9.16 20.13 -5.46
C ILE A 35 -10.29 20.57 -4.51
N ASN A 36 -10.61 19.76 -3.49
CA ASN A 36 -11.69 20.09 -2.55
C ASN A 36 -11.36 21.32 -1.69
N ILE A 37 -10.12 21.42 -1.20
CA ILE A 37 -9.66 22.55 -0.37
C ILE A 37 -9.61 23.86 -1.18
N PHE A 38 -9.12 23.81 -2.42
CA PHE A 38 -8.81 25.03 -3.17
C PHE A 38 -9.86 25.44 -4.22
N LEU A 39 -10.61 24.51 -4.82
CA LEU A 39 -11.53 24.82 -5.93
C LEU A 39 -13.01 24.86 -5.51
N ALA A 40 -13.44 24.06 -4.53
CA ALA A 40 -14.83 24.03 -4.08
C ALA A 40 -14.93 23.47 -2.65
N PRO A 41 -14.83 24.31 -1.61
CA PRO A 41 -15.03 23.88 -0.23
C PRO A 41 -16.48 23.41 -0.07
N THR A 42 -16.69 22.10 -0.16
CA THR A 42 -18.03 21.48 -0.13
C THR A 42 -18.52 21.20 1.30
N GLY A 43 -17.76 21.60 2.33
CA GLY A 43 -18.05 21.32 3.74
C GLY A 43 -17.86 19.85 4.14
N LYS A 44 -17.33 19.00 3.24
CA LYS A 44 -17.05 17.56 3.47
C LYS A 44 -15.57 17.25 3.70
N GLU A 45 -14.80 18.27 4.06
CA GLU A 45 -13.33 18.24 4.19
C GLU A 45 -12.87 17.18 5.20
N ASN A 46 -13.61 17.01 6.30
CA ASN A 46 -13.32 15.99 7.32
C ASN A 46 -13.36 14.55 6.78
N ILE A 47 -14.24 14.24 5.82
CA ILE A 47 -14.36 12.89 5.27
C ILE A 47 -13.14 12.60 4.39
N LEU A 48 -12.69 13.56 3.59
CA LEU A 48 -11.51 13.40 2.74
C LEU A 48 -10.23 13.24 3.55
N ILE A 49 -10.08 14.03 4.63
CA ILE A 49 -8.94 13.92 5.54
C ILE A 49 -8.94 12.55 6.24
N GLY A 50 -10.10 12.09 6.71
CA GLY A 50 -10.26 10.76 7.29
C GLY A 50 -9.92 9.64 6.32
N LEU A 51 -10.35 9.76 5.05
CA LEU A 51 -10.06 8.77 4.01
C LEU A 51 -8.57 8.73 3.65
N LEU A 52 -7.91 9.89 3.61
CA LEU A 52 -6.46 9.97 3.37
C LEU A 52 -5.68 9.31 4.51
N LEU A 53 -6.01 9.63 5.77
CA LEU A 53 -5.39 9.02 6.94
C LEU A 53 -5.61 7.50 6.98
N ALA A 54 -6.82 7.04 6.66
CA ALA A 54 -7.12 5.62 6.56
C ALA A 54 -6.27 4.94 5.45
N SER A 55 -6.13 5.58 4.29
CA SER A 55 -5.29 5.03 3.20
C SER A 55 -3.81 4.93 3.59
N LEU A 56 -3.28 5.95 4.28
CA LEU A 56 -1.90 5.99 4.79
C LEU A 56 -1.66 4.91 5.86
N MET A 57 -2.59 4.76 6.81
CA MET A 57 -2.51 3.70 7.82
C MET A 57 -2.52 2.31 7.18
N THR A 58 -3.39 2.11 6.18
CA THR A 58 -3.48 0.83 5.45
C THR A 58 -2.20 0.56 4.67
N ALA A 59 -1.65 1.56 3.98
CA ALA A 59 -0.38 1.43 3.26
C ALA A 59 0.81 1.13 4.19
N GLY A 60 0.87 1.81 5.35
CA GLY A 60 1.87 1.54 6.38
C GLY A 60 1.78 0.11 6.91
N TRP A 61 0.56 -0.36 7.21
CA TRP A 61 0.31 -1.73 7.65
C TRP A 61 0.75 -2.77 6.62
N PHE A 62 0.37 -2.57 5.35
CA PHE A 62 0.79 -3.46 4.27
C PHE A 62 2.31 -3.49 4.08
N THR A 63 2.99 -2.35 4.25
CA THR A 63 4.45 -2.27 4.16
C THR A 63 5.14 -3.11 5.25
N ILE A 64 4.63 -3.06 6.49
CA ILE A 64 5.15 -3.88 7.60
C ILE A 64 4.93 -5.37 7.31
N LEU A 65 3.75 -5.73 6.80
CA LEU A 65 3.41 -7.11 6.47
C LEU A 65 4.32 -7.66 5.37
N LEU A 66 4.61 -6.85 4.34
CA LEU A 66 5.51 -7.20 3.25
C LEU A 66 6.95 -7.39 3.74
N LYS A 67 7.42 -6.51 4.63
CA LYS A 67 8.76 -6.61 5.23
C LYS A 67 8.90 -7.89 6.05
N LYS A 68 7.86 -8.29 6.79
CA LYS A 68 7.84 -9.55 7.54
C LYS A 68 7.94 -10.76 6.61
N TRP A 69 7.23 -10.75 5.49
CA TRP A 69 7.24 -11.86 4.52
C TRP A 69 8.53 -11.94 3.72
N GLN A 70 9.18 -10.80 3.43
CA GLN A 70 10.52 -10.77 2.85
C GLN A 70 11.58 -11.36 3.78
N SER A 71 11.50 -11.08 5.09
CA SER A 71 12.42 -11.65 6.08
C SER A 71 12.30 -13.18 6.14
N GLN A 72 11.08 -13.70 6.16
CA GLN A 72 10.84 -15.16 6.16
C GLN A 72 11.35 -15.85 4.89
N LEU A 73 11.31 -15.16 3.74
CA LEU A 73 11.80 -15.71 2.48
C LEU A 73 13.33 -15.78 2.45
N ASN A 74 14.02 -14.78 3.01
CA ASN A 74 15.48 -14.80 3.11
C ASN A 74 15.95 -15.92 4.05
N GLU A 75 15.27 -16.13 5.18
CA GLU A 75 15.58 -17.24 6.11
C GLU A 75 15.43 -18.62 5.44
N LEU A 76 14.41 -18.81 4.59
CA LEU A 76 14.19 -20.05 3.83
C LEU A 76 15.14 -20.24 2.64
N LEU A 77 15.80 -19.18 2.17
CA LEU A 77 16.80 -19.23 1.09
C LEU A 77 18.21 -19.51 1.61
N GLU A 78 18.48 -19.23 2.89
CA GLU A 78 19.77 -19.46 3.56
C GLU A 78 19.85 -20.82 4.30
N SER A 79 18.74 -21.56 4.45
CA SER A 79 18.68 -22.92 5.04
C SER A 79 18.79 -24.03 4.00
#